data_AF-A0A9W9HDM1-F1
#
_entry.id   AF-A0A9W9HDM1-F1
#
_cell.length_a   1.000
_cell.length_b   1.000
_cell.length_c   1.000
_cell.angle_alpha   90.00
_cell.angle_beta   90.00
_cell.angle_gamma   90.00
#
_symmetry.space_group_name_H-M   'P 1'
#
loop_
_entity.id
_entity.type
_entity.pdbx_description
1 polymer ?
#
loop_
_entity_poly.entity_id
_entity_poly.type
_entity_poly.pdbx_seq_one_letter_code
_entity_poly.pdbx_strand_id
1 'polypeptide(L)'
;MVQLKFSARCFCILSLPLVSALTVPQKPIAHYSEDSVSDQTINLAAEDTGFNITDYTTLDEWNPTEWDYDVVIVGGGPGGLAASMSLARVARTSLLYDSQEYRNEQTRYMHDVLGQDGQVPLKFRTAVRQQIDELYPDYAFWATRKKKVTGIIPLEKGFRVYDDKGGKVTAKRVILATGIKDVIPNKPGFAEAFGRGVFWCPWCDGHDYKNRKMVVYGKLASAIGSALNFRKLTTDITIVTGGPLTKEDKNEAEARWPGWETVMKNTYKIPIRENGITKIERTTTNMEPKDDEYRVHLDGGSPNPLVTNGMLISVPTAQTSSLHKQLRLEMDGKSVKVKTSMESSVGGLYVVGDANNDGSTNAYHAMWSAKRAAVNAHVSMSKQEYLEDVPKSMVAAAGGDEDFYRLQIEDLESQIGDDVEQTYKALGG
;
A
#
# COMPACT_ATOMS: atom_id res chain seq x y z
N MET A 1 5.22 30.00 53.87
CA MET A 1 5.44 31.31 53.21
C MET A 1 6.33 31.10 52.00
N VAL A 2 5.77 30.69 50.86
CA VAL A 2 6.26 30.94 49.48
C VAL A 2 5.01 30.83 48.59
N GLN A 3 4.64 31.94 47.95
CA GLN A 3 3.51 32.05 47.01
C GLN A 3 3.90 31.51 45.63
N LEU A 4 3.09 30.62 45.06
CA LEU A 4 3.11 30.30 43.63
C LEU A 4 2.29 31.34 42.85
N LYS A 5 2.93 32.07 41.95
CA LYS A 5 2.28 32.98 40.99
C LYS A 5 1.72 32.18 39.81
N PHE A 6 0.40 32.18 39.67
CA PHE A 6 -0.30 31.83 38.44
C PHE A 6 -0.22 33.03 37.47
N SER A 7 0.34 32.82 36.27
CA SER A 7 0.28 33.76 35.17
C SER A 7 -0.86 33.37 34.23
N ALA A 8 -1.98 34.09 34.31
CA ALA A 8 -3.06 34.02 33.34
C ALA A 8 -2.59 34.60 31.99
N ARG A 9 -2.71 33.84 30.90
CA ARG A 9 -2.63 34.38 29.53
C ARG A 9 -4.03 34.49 28.95
N CYS A 10 -4.37 35.71 28.55
CA CYS A 10 -5.63 36.11 27.94
C CYS A 10 -5.99 35.26 26.71
N PHE A 11 -7.23 34.77 26.70
CA PHE A 11 -7.95 34.36 25.50
C PHE A 11 -8.24 35.60 24.64
N CYS A 12 -7.67 35.66 23.43
CA CYS A 12 -8.18 36.51 22.37
C CYS A 12 -9.16 35.69 21.53
N ILE A 13 -10.46 35.98 21.69
CA ILE A 13 -11.53 35.49 20.83
C ILE A 13 -11.52 36.39 19.58
N LEU A 14 -10.98 35.89 18.48
CA LEU A 14 -11.17 36.48 17.15
C LEU A 14 -12.34 35.76 16.48
N SER A 15 -13.45 36.48 16.37
CA SER A 15 -14.64 36.14 15.61
C SER A 15 -14.33 36.16 14.11
N LEU A 16 -14.50 35.03 13.44
CA LEU A 16 -14.48 34.91 11.98
C LEU A 16 -15.92 34.73 11.47
N PRO A 17 -16.31 35.42 10.38
CA PRO A 17 -17.69 35.42 9.90
C PRO A 17 -18.03 34.13 9.15
N LEU A 18 -19.30 33.71 9.25
CA LEU A 18 -19.94 32.72 8.38
C LEU A 18 -19.75 33.14 6.91
N VAL A 19 -19.16 32.25 6.10
CA VAL A 19 -19.23 32.32 4.64
C VAL A 19 -19.85 31.03 4.12
N SER A 20 -21.09 31.22 3.66
CA SER A 20 -21.87 30.52 2.64
C SER A 20 -21.30 29.29 1.93
N ALA A 21 -22.16 28.27 1.91
CA ALA A 21 -22.24 27.11 1.02
C ALA A 21 -21.46 27.21 -0.32
N LEU A 22 -20.47 26.35 -0.47
CA LEU A 22 -19.88 25.99 -1.76
C LEU A 22 -20.64 24.79 -2.33
N THR A 23 -21.54 25.05 -3.27
CA THR A 23 -22.13 24.05 -4.16
C THR A 23 -21.06 23.53 -5.11
N VAL A 24 -20.74 22.24 -5.02
CA VAL A 24 -19.91 21.52 -6.00
C VAL A 24 -20.75 21.26 -7.25
N PRO A 25 -20.36 21.74 -8.45
CA PRO A 25 -21.11 21.43 -9.66
C PRO A 25 -20.89 19.97 -10.06
N GLN A 26 -21.97 19.19 -10.09
CA GLN A 26 -21.99 17.85 -10.69
C GLN A 26 -21.84 17.98 -12.21
N LYS A 27 -20.84 17.30 -12.78
CA LYS A 27 -20.65 17.19 -14.23
C LYS A 27 -21.64 16.15 -14.77
N PRO A 28 -22.40 16.43 -15.85
CA PRO A 28 -23.36 15.49 -16.40
C PRO A 28 -22.66 14.28 -17.03
N ILE A 29 -23.21 13.10 -16.75
CA ILE A 29 -22.80 11.81 -17.33
C ILE A 29 -23.28 11.78 -18.78
N ALA A 30 -22.36 11.56 -19.73
CA ALA A 30 -22.70 11.42 -21.13
C ALA A 30 -23.41 10.08 -21.37
N HIS A 31 -24.61 10.14 -21.98
CA HIS A 31 -25.31 8.99 -22.52
C HIS A 31 -24.54 8.43 -23.73
N TYR A 32 -24.12 7.17 -23.66
CA TYR A 32 -23.74 6.38 -24.83
C TYR A 32 -24.89 5.44 -25.18
N SER A 33 -25.39 5.55 -26.40
CA SER A 33 -26.46 4.73 -26.96
C SER A 33 -25.97 3.31 -27.24
N GLU A 34 -26.82 2.33 -26.88
CA GLU A 34 -26.69 0.93 -27.24
C GLU A 34 -26.80 0.76 -28.75
N ASP A 35 -25.81 0.11 -29.37
CA ASP A 35 -26.04 -0.83 -30.48
C ASP A 35 -24.76 -1.62 -30.81
N SER A 36 -24.96 -2.91 -31.11
CA SER A 36 -24.03 -3.95 -31.56
C SER A 36 -23.17 -4.71 -30.52
N VAL A 37 -23.73 -5.85 -30.12
CA VAL A 37 -23.09 -6.97 -29.45
C VAL A 37 -22.43 -7.88 -30.51
N SER A 38 -21.10 -8.01 -30.48
CA SER A 38 -20.41 -9.25 -30.87
C SER A 38 -18.95 -9.25 -30.37
N ASP A 39 -18.54 -10.40 -29.81
CA ASP A 39 -17.20 -10.87 -29.50
C ASP A 39 -16.10 -9.81 -29.22
N GLN A 40 -15.85 -9.54 -27.94
CA GLN A 40 -14.57 -8.97 -27.51
C GLN A 40 -13.97 -9.77 -26.35
N THR A 41 -12.97 -10.56 -26.71
CA THR A 41 -11.84 -10.94 -25.85
C THR A 41 -11.35 -9.69 -25.12
N ILE A 42 -11.49 -9.64 -23.80
CA ILE A 42 -11.04 -8.51 -22.99
C ILE A 42 -9.52 -8.42 -23.09
N ASN A 43 -9.05 -7.52 -23.95
CA ASN A 43 -7.65 -7.23 -24.15
C ASN A 43 -7.17 -6.36 -22.97
N LEU A 44 -6.71 -6.98 -21.89
CA LEU A 44 -6.14 -6.31 -20.69
C LEU A 44 -4.78 -5.62 -20.95
N ALA A 45 -4.50 -5.22 -22.20
CA ALA A 45 -3.21 -4.69 -22.65
C ALA A 45 -3.24 -3.23 -23.12
N ALA A 46 -4.37 -2.53 -22.96
CA ALA A 46 -4.43 -1.09 -23.23
C ALA A 46 -4.29 -0.30 -21.92
N GLU A 47 -3.47 0.76 -21.98
CA GLU A 47 -3.22 1.80 -20.96
C GLU A 47 -2.10 1.53 -19.94
N ASP A 48 -0.84 1.73 -20.38
CA ASP A 48 0.08 2.79 -19.91
C ASP A 48 1.43 2.65 -20.66
N THR A 49 1.41 2.68 -22.01
CA THR A 49 2.60 2.58 -22.87
C THR A 49 3.16 3.94 -23.30
N GLY A 50 2.67 5.03 -22.70
CA GLY A 50 2.95 6.41 -23.13
C GLY A 50 4.34 6.94 -22.80
N PHE A 51 5.18 6.21 -22.06
CA PHE A 51 6.54 6.65 -21.77
C PHE A 51 7.46 6.34 -22.97
N ASN A 52 7.43 7.21 -23.96
CA ASN A 52 8.32 7.14 -25.11
C ASN A 52 9.64 7.83 -24.75
N ILE A 53 10.67 7.04 -24.47
CA ILE A 53 12.01 7.57 -24.17
C ILE A 53 12.60 8.13 -25.48
N THR A 54 12.32 9.39 -25.76
CA THR A 54 12.79 10.08 -26.98
C THR A 54 13.78 11.20 -26.70
N ASP A 55 14.12 11.43 -25.42
CA ASP A 55 14.98 12.53 -24.99
C ASP A 55 16.32 11.97 -24.45
N TYR A 56 17.20 11.61 -25.37
CA TYR A 56 18.62 11.34 -25.09
C TYR A 56 19.45 12.22 -26.01
N THR A 57 20.05 13.29 -25.50
CA THR A 57 20.93 14.12 -26.36
C THR A 57 22.35 14.29 -25.84
N THR A 58 22.71 13.89 -24.60
CA THR A 58 24.10 14.05 -24.10
C THR A 58 24.59 12.93 -23.15
N LEU A 59 25.93 12.74 -23.09
CA LEU A 59 26.61 11.76 -22.22
C LEU A 59 26.56 12.14 -20.72
N ASP A 60 26.57 13.44 -20.41
CA ASP A 60 26.44 13.94 -19.03
C ASP A 60 25.04 13.62 -18.45
N GLU A 61 24.03 13.52 -19.32
CA GLU A 61 22.72 12.98 -18.94
C GLU A 61 22.74 11.47 -18.70
N TRP A 62 23.78 10.71 -19.05
CA TRP A 62 23.87 9.30 -18.65
C TRP A 62 24.64 9.11 -17.33
N ASN A 63 25.53 10.04 -17.00
CA ASN A 63 26.39 9.93 -15.83
C ASN A 63 26.47 11.27 -15.06
N PRO A 64 25.42 11.63 -14.31
CA PRO A 64 25.41 12.88 -13.57
C PRO A 64 26.51 12.89 -12.50
N THR A 65 27.27 13.99 -12.41
CA THR A 65 28.29 14.19 -11.37
C THR A 65 27.70 14.68 -10.05
N GLU A 66 26.48 15.19 -10.08
CA GLU A 66 25.69 15.61 -8.91
C GLU A 66 24.28 14.99 -8.96
N TRP A 67 23.75 14.65 -7.79
CA TRP A 67 22.44 14.04 -7.64
C TRP A 67 21.47 15.05 -7.02
N ASP A 68 20.26 15.19 -7.58
CA ASP A 68 19.25 16.06 -6.99
C ASP A 68 18.83 15.58 -5.58
N TYR A 69 18.80 14.25 -5.39
CA TYR A 69 18.43 13.60 -4.12
C TYR A 69 19.25 12.32 -3.90
N ASP A 70 19.43 11.91 -2.65
CA ASP A 70 19.94 10.58 -2.33
C ASP A 70 18.89 9.52 -2.68
N VAL A 71 17.62 9.79 -2.34
CA VAL A 71 16.53 8.82 -2.55
C VAL A 71 15.28 9.47 -3.12
N VAL A 72 14.76 8.92 -4.21
CA VAL A 72 13.39 9.22 -4.68
C VAL A 72 12.42 8.14 -4.20
N ILE A 73 11.31 8.56 -3.60
CA ILE A 73 10.27 7.68 -3.09
C ILE A 73 9.03 7.86 -3.97
N VAL A 74 8.44 6.77 -4.43
CA VAL A 74 7.28 6.79 -5.34
C VAL A 74 6.07 6.18 -4.65
N GLY A 75 5.18 7.03 -4.13
CA GLY A 75 3.90 6.67 -3.51
C GLY A 75 3.75 7.21 -2.08
N GLY A 76 2.79 8.12 -1.85
CA GLY A 76 2.61 8.80 -0.56
C GLY A 76 1.69 8.10 0.45
N GLY A 77 1.59 6.78 0.38
CA GLY A 77 0.90 5.95 1.38
C GLY A 77 1.74 5.74 2.66
N PRO A 78 1.28 4.87 3.59
CA PRO A 78 2.00 4.60 4.84
C PRO A 78 3.47 4.18 4.63
N GLY A 79 3.74 3.34 3.62
CA GLY A 79 5.10 2.92 3.29
C GLY A 79 5.99 4.08 2.86
N GLY A 80 5.57 4.87 1.87
CA GLY A 80 6.37 6.01 1.41
C GLY A 80 6.63 7.03 2.53
N LEU A 81 5.62 7.33 3.34
CA LEU A 81 5.78 8.24 4.48
C LEU A 81 6.74 7.70 5.55
N ALA A 82 6.71 6.39 5.83
CA ALA A 82 7.64 5.77 6.76
C ALA A 82 9.09 5.76 6.24
N ALA A 83 9.29 5.52 4.93
CA ALA A 83 10.60 5.63 4.29
C ALA A 83 11.14 7.06 4.39
N SER A 84 10.28 8.04 4.10
CA SER A 84 10.58 9.47 4.15
C SER A 84 11.07 9.90 5.53
N MET A 85 10.28 9.58 6.57
CA MET A 85 10.65 9.86 7.95
C MET A 85 11.94 9.14 8.36
N SER A 86 12.15 7.91 7.90
CA SER A 86 13.35 7.14 8.21
C SER A 86 14.62 7.76 7.61
N LEU A 87 14.54 8.25 6.38
CA LEU A 87 15.65 8.88 5.66
C LEU A 87 15.97 10.27 6.22
N ALA A 88 14.93 11.05 6.56
CA ALA A 88 15.11 12.36 7.19
C ALA A 88 15.90 12.26 8.51
N ARG A 89 15.64 11.22 9.32
CA ARG A 89 16.34 10.97 10.59
C ARG A 89 17.84 10.67 10.45
N VAL A 90 18.29 10.24 9.28
CA VAL A 90 19.70 9.93 8.98
C VAL A 90 20.27 10.90 7.96
N ALA A 91 19.67 12.09 7.85
CA ALA A 91 20.13 13.19 7.01
C ALA A 91 20.34 12.82 5.52
N ARG A 92 19.52 11.89 4.99
CA ARG A 92 19.50 11.59 3.55
C ARG A 92 18.49 12.49 2.85
N THR A 93 18.92 13.12 1.77
CA THR A 93 18.06 13.97 0.95
C THR A 93 17.03 13.13 0.20
N SER A 94 15.74 13.46 0.32
CA SER A 94 14.69 12.63 -0.28
C SER A 94 13.55 13.42 -0.91
N LEU A 95 13.04 12.88 -2.02
CA LEU A 95 11.87 13.41 -2.73
C LEU A 95 10.76 12.37 -2.81
N LEU A 96 9.61 12.63 -2.19
CA LEU A 96 8.40 11.84 -2.34
C LEU A 96 7.55 12.37 -3.50
N TYR A 97 7.31 11.51 -4.48
CA TYR A 97 6.22 11.65 -5.43
C TYR A 97 4.95 10.98 -4.90
N ASP A 98 3.83 11.69 -4.95
CA ASP A 98 2.52 11.21 -4.52
C ASP A 98 1.43 11.57 -5.54
N SER A 99 0.85 10.55 -6.18
CA SER A 99 -0.29 10.74 -7.09
C SER A 99 -1.60 11.06 -6.37
N GLN A 100 -1.64 10.90 -5.04
CA GLN A 100 -2.85 10.99 -4.21
C GLN A 100 -3.92 9.93 -4.53
N GLU A 101 -3.51 8.81 -5.12
CA GLU A 101 -4.35 7.63 -5.31
C GLU A 101 -3.96 6.58 -4.27
N TYR A 102 -4.85 6.32 -3.31
CA TYR A 102 -4.58 5.45 -2.18
C TYR A 102 -5.52 4.24 -2.17
N ARG A 103 -4.99 3.04 -1.87
CA ARG A 103 -5.78 1.80 -1.83
C ARG A 103 -6.94 1.87 -0.83
N ASN A 104 -6.75 2.54 0.30
CA ASN A 104 -7.75 2.73 1.35
C ASN A 104 -8.48 4.09 1.28
N GLU A 105 -8.49 4.75 0.11
CA GLU A 105 -9.10 6.09 -0.02
C GLU A 105 -10.61 6.08 0.27
N GLN A 106 -11.30 5.00 -0.09
CA GLN A 106 -12.75 4.89 0.14
C GLN A 106 -13.11 4.46 1.56
N THR A 107 -12.13 3.98 2.34
CA THR A 107 -12.34 3.50 3.70
C THR A 107 -12.60 4.66 4.65
N ARG A 108 -13.64 4.55 5.48
CA ARG A 108 -14.03 5.60 6.45
C ARG A 108 -13.01 5.73 7.58
N TYR A 109 -12.60 4.60 8.14
CA TYR A 109 -11.69 4.53 9.28
C TYR A 109 -10.65 3.43 9.04
N MET A 110 -9.38 3.73 9.28
CA MET A 110 -8.33 2.72 9.37
C MET A 110 -8.26 2.20 10.81
N HIS A 111 -8.21 0.89 10.94
CA HIS A 111 -8.00 0.20 12.21
C HIS A 111 -6.72 -0.63 12.16
N ASP A 112 -6.39 -1.24 13.29
CA ASP A 112 -5.21 -2.10 13.41
C ASP A 112 -3.92 -1.33 13.10
N VAL A 113 -3.83 -0.09 13.59
CA VAL A 113 -2.63 0.75 13.59
C VAL A 113 -2.49 1.43 14.96
N LEU A 114 -1.47 1.05 15.73
CA LEU A 114 -1.28 1.47 17.12
C LEU A 114 -1.11 2.99 17.18
N GLY A 115 -1.87 3.60 18.09
CA GLY A 115 -1.94 5.05 18.23
C GLY A 115 -2.77 5.76 17.15
N GLN A 116 -3.28 5.04 16.15
CA GLN A 116 -4.06 5.57 15.02
C GLN A 116 -5.33 4.75 14.73
N ASP A 117 -5.74 3.90 15.68
CA ASP A 117 -6.92 3.05 15.53
C ASP A 117 -8.19 3.91 15.46
N GLY A 118 -9.02 3.66 14.45
CA GLY A 118 -10.24 4.43 14.18
C GLY A 118 -10.00 5.78 13.50
N GLN A 119 -8.81 6.07 12.97
CA GLN A 119 -8.57 7.34 12.26
C GLN A 119 -9.11 7.33 10.84
N VAL A 120 -9.44 8.52 10.32
CA VAL A 120 -9.65 8.74 8.89
C VAL A 120 -8.31 8.62 8.16
N PRO A 121 -8.17 7.79 7.10
CA PRO A 121 -6.90 7.58 6.40
C PRO A 121 -6.21 8.88 5.94
N LEU A 122 -6.98 9.85 5.43
CA LEU A 122 -6.47 11.16 5.04
C LEU A 122 -5.88 11.94 6.22
N LYS A 123 -6.51 11.88 7.40
CA LYS A 123 -6.03 12.55 8.61
C LYS A 123 -4.71 11.93 9.08
N PHE A 124 -4.60 10.60 9.07
CA PHE A 124 -3.34 9.91 9.35
C PHE A 124 -2.22 10.40 8.41
N ARG A 125 -2.47 10.33 7.10
CA ARG A 125 -1.50 10.76 6.07
C ARG A 125 -1.10 12.23 6.22
N THR A 126 -2.05 13.11 6.54
CA THR A 126 -1.80 14.54 6.74
C THR A 126 -0.98 14.79 7.99
N ALA A 127 -1.34 14.16 9.11
CA ALA A 127 -0.64 14.29 10.39
C ALA A 127 0.82 13.82 10.28
N VAL A 128 1.08 12.71 9.58
CA VAL A 128 2.45 12.23 9.39
C VAL A 128 3.28 13.19 8.53
N ARG A 129 2.72 13.78 7.46
CA ARG A 129 3.43 14.80 6.67
C ARG A 129 3.77 16.02 7.53
N GLN A 130 2.80 16.53 8.29
CA GLN A 130 3.01 17.64 9.19
C GLN A 130 4.10 17.35 10.24
N GLN A 131 4.12 16.14 10.81
CA GLN A 131 5.17 15.73 11.74
C GLN A 131 6.56 15.72 11.10
N ILE A 132 6.68 15.24 9.85
CA ILE A 132 7.96 15.26 9.13
C ILE A 132 8.39 16.71 8.89
N ASP A 133 7.48 17.57 8.42
CA ASP A 133 7.75 18.99 8.15
C ASP A 133 8.16 19.76 9.42
N GLU A 134 7.55 19.45 10.58
CA GLU A 134 7.84 20.10 11.86
C GLU A 134 9.15 19.63 12.51
N LEU A 135 9.44 18.33 12.46
CA LEU A 135 10.59 17.73 13.15
C LEU A 135 11.87 17.74 12.31
N TYR A 136 11.74 17.77 10.98
CA TYR A 136 12.84 17.74 10.03
C TYR A 136 12.73 18.91 9.03
N PRO A 137 12.74 20.17 9.51
CA PRO A 137 12.39 21.35 8.71
C PRO A 137 13.45 21.72 7.66
N ASP A 138 14.66 21.16 7.74
CA ASP A 138 15.69 21.37 6.74
C ASP A 138 15.25 20.71 5.43
N TYR A 139 14.76 21.53 4.50
CA TYR A 139 14.29 21.16 3.15
C TYR A 139 15.28 20.31 2.34
N ALA A 140 16.54 20.21 2.77
CA ALA A 140 17.51 19.28 2.20
C ALA A 140 17.06 17.82 2.40
N PHE A 141 16.44 17.46 3.52
CA PHE A 141 16.19 16.06 3.88
C PHE A 141 14.84 15.52 3.40
N TRP A 142 13.90 16.39 3.05
CA TRP A 142 12.55 16.00 2.65
C TRP A 142 11.89 17.04 1.72
N ALA A 143 11.43 16.57 0.56
CA ALA A 143 10.57 17.32 -0.35
C ALA A 143 9.41 16.43 -0.83
N THR A 144 8.28 17.06 -1.17
CA THR A 144 7.11 16.35 -1.73
C THR A 144 6.63 16.96 -3.04
N ARG A 145 6.19 16.11 -3.96
CA ARG A 145 5.53 16.49 -5.21
C ARG A 145 4.22 15.72 -5.36
N LYS A 146 3.11 16.46 -5.44
CA LYS A 146 1.79 15.92 -5.76
C LYS A 146 1.69 15.62 -7.26
N LYS A 147 2.45 14.63 -7.73
CA LYS A 147 2.59 14.25 -9.14
C LYS A 147 2.74 12.74 -9.28
N LYS A 148 2.36 12.20 -10.43
CA LYS A 148 2.51 10.78 -10.75
C LYS A 148 3.86 10.57 -11.44
N VAL A 149 4.63 9.59 -10.99
CA VAL A 149 5.82 9.13 -11.71
C VAL A 149 5.38 8.28 -12.89
N THR A 150 5.84 8.64 -14.08
CA THR A 150 5.50 7.97 -15.34
C THR A 150 6.67 7.17 -15.91
N GLY A 151 7.90 7.44 -15.45
CA GLY A 151 9.07 6.76 -15.95
C GLY A 151 10.25 6.75 -14.98
N ILE A 152 10.99 5.65 -14.97
CA ILE A 152 12.29 5.54 -14.29
C ILE A 152 13.30 4.90 -15.24
N ILE A 153 14.47 5.53 -15.36
CA ILE A 153 15.59 5.02 -16.16
C ILE A 153 16.75 4.73 -15.20
N PRO A 154 17.20 3.48 -15.07
CA PRO A 154 18.44 3.14 -14.38
C PRO A 154 19.65 3.77 -15.10
N LEU A 155 20.56 4.35 -14.33
CA LEU A 155 21.85 4.89 -14.75
C LEU A 155 22.98 4.04 -14.15
N GLU A 156 24.24 4.34 -14.48
CA GLU A 156 25.40 3.58 -13.96
C GLU A 156 25.45 3.55 -12.43
N LYS A 157 25.22 4.70 -11.79
CA LYS A 157 25.32 4.89 -10.33
C LYS A 157 24.01 5.31 -9.65
N GLY A 158 22.88 5.25 -10.34
CA GLY A 158 21.60 5.70 -9.79
C GLY A 158 20.46 5.67 -10.80
N PHE A 159 19.57 6.66 -10.72
CA PHE A 159 18.31 6.68 -11.46
C PHE A 159 17.97 8.08 -11.95
N ARG A 160 17.26 8.14 -13.07
CA ARG A 160 16.48 9.31 -13.49
C ARG A 160 14.99 9.00 -13.38
N VAL A 161 14.25 9.91 -12.77
CA VAL A 161 12.81 9.77 -12.51
C VAL A 161 12.05 10.90 -13.22
N TYR A 162 10.97 10.52 -13.90
CA TYR A 162 10.12 11.42 -14.69
C TYR A 162 8.71 11.48 -14.12
N ASP A 163 8.16 12.69 -14.05
CA ASP A 163 6.78 12.93 -13.64
C ASP A 163 5.84 13.23 -14.81
N ASP A 164 4.54 13.14 -14.54
CA ASP A 164 3.44 13.35 -15.49
C ASP A 164 3.28 14.81 -15.98
N LYS A 165 4.13 15.72 -15.49
CA LYS A 165 4.15 17.15 -15.86
C LYS A 165 5.47 17.56 -16.51
N GLY A 166 6.28 16.60 -16.98
CA GLY A 166 7.55 16.85 -17.66
C GLY A 166 8.70 17.20 -16.71
N GLY A 167 8.51 17.07 -15.39
CA GLY A 167 9.62 17.20 -14.45
C GLY A 167 10.55 15.99 -14.51
N LYS A 168 11.85 16.24 -14.42
CA LYS A 168 12.90 15.22 -14.30
C LYS A 168 13.75 15.49 -13.06
N VAL A 169 14.15 14.42 -12.37
CA VAL A 169 15.12 14.48 -11.25
C VAL A 169 16.05 13.27 -11.30
N THR A 170 17.23 13.38 -10.72
CA THR A 170 18.16 12.26 -10.51
C THR A 170 18.21 11.84 -9.05
N ALA A 171 18.45 10.55 -8.79
CA ALA A 171 18.70 10.05 -7.44
C ALA A 171 19.62 8.84 -7.40
N LYS A 172 20.38 8.68 -6.30
CA LYS A 172 21.25 7.51 -6.09
C LYS A 172 20.44 6.22 -5.88
N ARG A 173 19.26 6.33 -5.25
CA ARG A 173 18.36 5.20 -4.93
C ARG A 173 16.90 5.54 -5.22
N VAL A 174 16.09 4.50 -5.44
CA VAL A 174 14.63 4.62 -5.58
C VAL A 174 13.91 3.65 -4.65
N ILE A 175 12.84 4.11 -3.98
CA ILE A 175 11.91 3.26 -3.23
C ILE A 175 10.54 3.33 -3.89
N LEU A 176 10.07 2.22 -4.45
CA LEU A 176 8.72 2.07 -4.98
C LEU A 176 7.76 1.66 -3.85
N ALA A 177 6.88 2.59 -3.48
CA ALA A 177 5.79 2.40 -2.51
C ALA A 177 4.43 2.58 -3.20
N THR A 178 4.30 2.11 -4.45
CA THR A 178 3.16 2.39 -5.33
C THR A 178 1.89 1.63 -4.97
N GLY A 179 2.01 0.61 -4.13
CA GLY A 179 0.92 -0.27 -3.71
C GLY A 179 0.26 -1.03 -4.87
N ILE A 180 -0.93 -1.55 -4.58
CA ILE A 180 -1.77 -2.31 -5.50
C ILE A 180 -3.19 -1.74 -5.54
N LYS A 181 -3.93 -2.12 -6.57
CA LYS A 181 -5.37 -1.89 -6.69
C LYS A 181 -6.14 -3.20 -6.60
N ASP A 182 -7.30 -3.13 -5.95
CA ASP A 182 -8.27 -4.21 -5.86
C ASP A 182 -9.14 -4.23 -7.13
N VAL A 183 -9.28 -5.40 -7.77
CA VAL A 183 -10.09 -5.59 -8.97
C VAL A 183 -11.54 -5.87 -8.55
N ILE A 184 -12.29 -4.80 -8.36
CA ILE A 184 -13.68 -4.84 -7.88
C ILE A 184 -14.59 -5.46 -8.94
N PRO A 185 -15.55 -6.33 -8.55
CA PRO A 185 -16.53 -6.87 -9.50
C PRO A 185 -17.27 -5.78 -10.27
N ASN A 186 -17.29 -5.86 -11.60
CA ASN A 186 -18.02 -4.93 -12.47
C ASN A 186 -19.52 -5.24 -12.45
N LYS A 187 -20.17 -4.94 -11.32
CA LYS A 187 -21.60 -5.15 -11.08
C LYS A 187 -22.15 -3.94 -10.30
N PRO A 188 -23.41 -3.53 -10.55
CA PRO A 188 -23.97 -2.35 -9.89
C PRO A 188 -23.86 -2.40 -8.36
N GLY A 189 -23.35 -1.32 -7.78
CA GLY A 189 -23.22 -1.12 -6.33
C GLY A 189 -21.91 -1.60 -5.70
N PHE A 190 -21.13 -2.46 -6.38
CA PHE A 190 -19.89 -2.99 -5.79
C PHE A 190 -18.82 -1.91 -5.60
N ALA A 191 -18.62 -1.05 -6.61
CA ALA A 191 -17.63 0.02 -6.53
C ALA A 191 -17.97 1.04 -5.43
N GLU A 192 -19.26 1.37 -5.30
CA GLU A 192 -19.76 2.35 -4.33
C GLU A 192 -19.72 1.82 -2.88
N ALA A 193 -19.87 0.50 -2.70
CA ALA A 193 -19.88 -0.13 -1.39
C ALA A 193 -18.49 -0.59 -0.92
N PHE A 194 -17.51 -0.71 -1.82
CA PHE A 194 -16.16 -1.13 -1.45
C PHE A 194 -15.48 -0.09 -0.55
N GLY A 195 -14.95 -0.55 0.60
CA GLY A 195 -14.44 0.31 1.68
C GLY A 195 -15.51 0.93 2.58
N ARG A 196 -16.80 0.66 2.31
CA ARG A 196 -17.94 1.31 3.00
C ARG A 196 -19.00 0.32 3.49
N GLY A 197 -18.67 -0.95 3.60
CA GLY A 197 -19.64 -2.03 3.84
C GLY A 197 -19.25 -3.33 3.17
N VAL A 198 -18.55 -3.22 2.04
CA VAL A 198 -17.92 -4.32 1.32
C VAL A 198 -16.41 -4.18 1.46
N PHE A 199 -15.74 -5.21 1.96
CA PHE A 199 -14.31 -5.17 2.26
C PHE A 199 -13.70 -6.56 2.19
N TRP A 200 -12.36 -6.66 2.25
CA TRP A 200 -11.65 -7.94 2.12
C TRP A 200 -10.91 -8.34 3.40
N CYS A 201 -10.62 -7.38 4.28
CA CYS A 201 -9.77 -7.56 5.44
C CYS A 201 -10.61 -7.60 6.74
N PRO A 202 -10.76 -8.76 7.40
CA PRO A 202 -11.54 -8.84 8.63
C PRO A 202 -10.86 -8.16 9.83
N TRP A 203 -9.54 -7.99 9.81
CA TRP A 203 -8.82 -7.22 10.84
C TRP A 203 -9.06 -5.70 10.71
N CYS A 204 -9.20 -5.22 9.48
CA CYS A 204 -9.30 -3.80 9.17
C CYS A 204 -10.70 -3.24 9.45
N ASP A 205 -11.74 -4.01 9.13
CA ASP A 205 -13.13 -3.54 9.19
C ASP A 205 -14.03 -4.43 10.06
N GLY A 206 -13.61 -5.67 10.36
CA GLY A 206 -14.53 -6.68 10.88
C GLY A 206 -15.14 -6.35 12.24
N HIS A 207 -14.41 -5.64 13.11
CA HIS A 207 -14.90 -5.25 14.44
C HIS A 207 -16.20 -4.41 14.36
N ASP A 208 -16.32 -3.54 13.36
CA ASP A 208 -17.51 -2.69 13.14
C ASP A 208 -18.78 -3.49 12.81
N TYR A 209 -18.62 -4.76 12.45
CA TYR A 209 -19.70 -5.70 12.12
C TYR A 209 -19.87 -6.82 13.15
N LYS A 210 -19.34 -6.65 14.36
CA LYS A 210 -19.56 -7.58 15.47
C LYS A 210 -21.06 -7.74 15.76
N ASN A 211 -21.51 -8.98 15.90
CA ASN A 211 -22.90 -9.39 16.12
C ASN A 211 -23.88 -8.92 15.03
N ARG A 212 -23.38 -8.65 13.81
CA ARG A 212 -24.20 -8.18 12.68
C ARG A 212 -24.25 -9.21 11.56
N LYS A 213 -25.22 -9.05 10.65
CA LYS A 213 -25.43 -9.95 9.52
C LYS A 213 -24.33 -9.75 8.50
N MET A 214 -23.66 -10.81 8.10
CA MET A 214 -22.56 -10.75 7.13
C MET A 214 -22.76 -11.70 5.97
N VAL A 215 -22.43 -11.22 4.78
CA VAL A 215 -22.24 -12.08 3.60
C VAL A 215 -20.76 -12.30 3.37
N VAL A 216 -20.36 -13.54 3.08
CA VAL A 216 -19.02 -13.85 2.58
C VAL A 216 -19.16 -14.26 1.13
N TYR A 217 -18.53 -13.54 0.22
CA TYR A 217 -18.65 -13.76 -1.22
C TYR A 217 -17.31 -14.16 -1.86
N GLY A 218 -17.32 -15.29 -2.56
CA GLY A 218 -16.15 -15.81 -3.28
C GLY A 218 -16.19 -17.32 -3.44
N LYS A 219 -15.14 -17.89 -4.05
CA LYS A 219 -15.01 -19.35 -4.23
C LYS A 219 -15.10 -20.08 -2.90
N LEU A 220 -15.71 -21.27 -2.90
CA LEU A 220 -16.04 -22.04 -1.70
C LEU A 220 -14.87 -22.20 -0.72
N ALA A 221 -13.71 -22.68 -1.20
CA ALA A 221 -12.54 -22.92 -0.35
C ALA A 221 -12.03 -21.65 0.34
N SER A 222 -12.00 -20.52 -0.37
CA SER A 222 -11.59 -19.22 0.19
C SER A 222 -12.68 -18.61 1.09
N ALA A 223 -13.95 -18.77 0.72
CA ALA A 223 -15.09 -18.28 1.48
C ALA A 223 -15.24 -19.00 2.83
N ILE A 224 -14.93 -20.30 2.90
CA ILE A 224 -14.87 -21.05 4.16
C ILE A 224 -13.83 -20.44 5.09
N GLY A 225 -12.59 -20.23 4.63
CA GLY A 225 -11.54 -19.61 5.44
C GLY A 225 -11.92 -18.21 5.93
N SER A 226 -12.55 -17.42 5.05
CA SER A 226 -13.08 -16.10 5.36
C SER A 226 -14.16 -16.14 6.45
N ALA A 227 -15.14 -17.05 6.33
CA ALA A 227 -16.19 -17.23 7.32
C ALA A 227 -15.64 -17.67 8.69
N LEU A 228 -14.63 -18.56 8.68
CA LEU A 228 -13.95 -18.99 9.90
C LEU A 228 -13.27 -17.82 10.64
N ASN A 229 -12.61 -16.92 9.92
CA ASN A 229 -11.99 -15.72 10.48
C ASN A 229 -13.02 -14.75 11.09
N PHE A 230 -14.24 -14.72 10.53
CA PHE A 230 -15.30 -13.81 11.00
C PHE A 230 -16.16 -14.37 12.14
N ARG A 231 -16.15 -15.70 12.37
CA ARG A 231 -17.08 -16.39 13.28
C ARG A 231 -17.03 -15.92 14.74
N LYS A 232 -15.89 -15.37 15.18
CA LYS A 232 -15.75 -14.79 16.53
C LYS A 232 -16.36 -13.39 16.65
N LEU A 233 -16.55 -12.71 15.53
CA LEU A 233 -17.22 -11.41 15.46
C LEU A 233 -18.73 -11.59 15.33
N THR A 234 -19.21 -12.53 14.52
CA THR A 234 -20.64 -12.81 14.35
C THR A 234 -20.91 -14.29 14.02
N THR A 235 -22.09 -14.78 14.42
CA THR A 235 -22.60 -16.09 14.00
C THR A 235 -23.60 -16.02 12.85
N ASP A 236 -24.05 -14.82 12.49
CA ASP A 236 -25.01 -14.60 11.39
C ASP A 236 -24.24 -14.33 10.08
N ILE A 237 -23.72 -15.42 9.51
CA ILE A 237 -22.90 -15.42 8.30
C ILE A 237 -23.61 -16.24 7.23
N THR A 238 -23.70 -15.70 6.00
CA THR A 238 -24.11 -16.45 4.81
C THR A 238 -22.98 -16.46 3.78
N ILE A 239 -22.60 -17.63 3.27
CA ILE A 239 -21.64 -17.76 2.16
C ILE A 239 -22.40 -17.70 0.83
N VAL A 240 -21.89 -16.93 -0.13
CA VAL A 240 -22.38 -16.86 -1.51
C VAL A 240 -21.21 -17.18 -2.46
N THR A 241 -21.36 -18.23 -3.28
CA THR A 241 -20.22 -18.84 -3.99
C THR A 241 -19.93 -18.24 -5.37
N GLY A 242 -20.81 -17.36 -5.86
CA GLY A 242 -20.68 -16.76 -7.19
C GLY A 242 -21.22 -17.62 -8.33
N GLY A 243 -21.93 -18.71 -8.00
CA GLY A 243 -22.58 -19.60 -8.95
C GLY A 243 -22.72 -21.03 -8.40
N PRO A 244 -23.29 -21.94 -9.20
CA PRO A 244 -23.38 -23.37 -8.88
C PRO A 244 -22.02 -23.98 -8.54
N LEU A 245 -21.95 -24.83 -7.51
CA LEU A 245 -20.70 -25.49 -7.13
C LEU A 245 -20.39 -26.68 -8.04
N THR A 246 -19.19 -26.68 -8.61
CA THR A 246 -18.65 -27.80 -9.39
C THR A 246 -18.08 -28.89 -8.46
N LYS A 247 -17.74 -30.06 -9.03
CA LYS A 247 -17.02 -31.11 -8.29
C LYS A 247 -15.63 -30.64 -7.89
N GLU A 248 -14.99 -29.86 -8.76
CA GLU A 248 -13.67 -29.27 -8.55
C GLU A 248 -13.69 -28.30 -7.37
N ASP A 249 -14.70 -27.43 -7.26
CA ASP A 249 -14.84 -26.50 -6.13
C ASP A 249 -14.96 -27.25 -4.79
N LYS A 250 -15.73 -28.34 -4.77
CA LYS A 250 -15.91 -29.18 -3.57
C LYS A 250 -14.63 -29.92 -3.22
N ASN A 251 -13.91 -30.45 -4.21
CA ASN A 251 -12.63 -31.12 -3.99
C ASN A 251 -11.55 -30.15 -3.49
N GLU A 252 -11.50 -28.93 -4.01
CA GLU A 252 -10.59 -27.88 -3.53
C GLU A 252 -10.91 -27.51 -2.07
N ALA A 253 -12.20 -27.34 -1.76
CA ALA A 253 -12.65 -27.07 -0.40
C ALA A 253 -12.32 -28.23 0.56
N GLU A 254 -12.49 -29.49 0.13
CA GLU A 254 -12.16 -30.67 0.93
C GLU A 254 -10.64 -30.82 1.14
N ALA A 255 -9.83 -30.56 0.12
CA ALA A 255 -8.37 -30.62 0.23
C ALA A 255 -7.83 -29.57 1.21
N ARG A 256 -8.43 -28.37 1.23
CA ARG A 256 -8.01 -27.28 2.12
C ARG A 256 -8.64 -27.36 3.52
N TRP A 257 -9.87 -27.87 3.60
CA TRP A 257 -10.68 -27.93 4.80
C TRP A 257 -11.40 -29.29 4.88
N PRO A 258 -10.69 -30.38 5.23
CA PRO A 258 -11.31 -31.70 5.34
C PRO A 258 -12.54 -31.70 6.25
N GLY A 259 -13.66 -32.26 5.78
CA GLY A 259 -14.92 -32.28 6.49
C GLY A 259 -15.66 -30.95 6.55
N TRP A 260 -15.33 -29.97 5.69
CA TRP A 260 -15.92 -28.64 5.71
C TRP A 260 -17.44 -28.68 5.63
N GLU A 261 -18.05 -29.61 4.88
CA GLU A 261 -19.49 -29.65 4.68
C GLU A 261 -20.21 -29.90 6.01
N THR A 262 -19.74 -30.88 6.78
CA THR A 262 -20.25 -31.17 8.13
C THR A 262 -20.05 -29.96 9.05
N VAL A 263 -18.85 -29.37 9.06
CA VAL A 263 -18.53 -28.26 9.95
C VAL A 263 -19.36 -27.02 9.62
N MET A 264 -19.46 -26.64 8.34
CA MET A 264 -20.20 -25.46 7.91
C MET A 264 -21.71 -25.65 8.05
N LYS A 265 -22.27 -26.77 7.56
CA LYS A 265 -23.72 -26.97 7.52
C LYS A 265 -24.29 -27.49 8.85
N ASN A 266 -23.60 -28.39 9.54
CA ASN A 266 -24.15 -29.07 10.72
C ASN A 266 -23.68 -28.44 12.03
N THR A 267 -22.38 -28.13 12.15
CA THR A 267 -21.81 -27.56 13.38
C THR A 267 -22.07 -26.06 13.48
N TYR A 268 -21.66 -25.29 12.48
CA TYR A 268 -21.81 -23.83 12.49
C TYR A 268 -23.10 -23.33 11.86
N LYS A 269 -23.80 -24.19 11.10
CA LYS A 269 -25.08 -23.88 10.45
C LYS A 269 -25.01 -22.62 9.58
N ILE A 270 -23.89 -22.42 8.90
CA ILE A 270 -23.66 -21.32 7.96
C ILE A 270 -24.35 -21.67 6.64
N PRO A 271 -25.37 -20.89 6.20
CA PRO A 271 -26.01 -21.11 4.91
C PRO A 271 -25.02 -20.86 3.77
N ILE A 272 -25.08 -21.71 2.74
CA ILE A 272 -24.30 -21.58 1.51
C ILE A 272 -25.27 -21.41 0.36
N ARG A 273 -25.12 -20.30 -0.38
CA ARG A 273 -25.94 -19.95 -1.55
C ARG A 273 -25.11 -20.11 -2.80
N GLU A 274 -25.53 -21.05 -3.65
CA GLU A 274 -24.88 -21.39 -4.92
C GLU A 274 -25.32 -20.47 -6.06
N ASN A 275 -25.27 -19.17 -5.80
CA ASN A 275 -25.77 -18.12 -6.67
C ASN A 275 -24.69 -17.09 -6.99
N GLY A 276 -24.81 -16.45 -8.15
CA GLY A 276 -24.14 -15.20 -8.43
C GLY A 276 -24.87 -14.03 -7.77
N ILE A 277 -24.13 -12.96 -7.48
CA ILE A 277 -24.70 -11.65 -7.11
C ILE A 277 -24.91 -10.85 -8.39
N THR A 278 -26.08 -10.26 -8.62
CA THR A 278 -26.36 -9.42 -9.80
C THR A 278 -26.15 -7.94 -9.51
N LYS A 279 -26.55 -7.48 -8.32
CA LYS A 279 -26.31 -6.11 -7.82
C LYS A 279 -26.33 -6.08 -6.29
N ILE A 280 -25.75 -5.03 -5.73
CA ILE A 280 -25.89 -4.69 -4.32
C ILE A 280 -26.42 -3.27 -4.16
N GLU A 281 -27.27 -3.05 -3.16
CA GLU A 281 -27.90 -1.75 -2.93
C GLU A 281 -27.82 -1.42 -1.45
N ARG A 282 -27.19 -0.29 -1.11
CA ARG A 282 -27.25 0.25 0.25
C ARG A 282 -28.65 0.79 0.52
N THR A 283 -29.24 0.45 1.66
CA THR A 283 -30.61 0.88 2.03
C THR A 283 -30.63 2.09 2.95
N THR A 284 -29.49 2.45 3.53
CA THR A 284 -29.34 3.57 4.46
C THR A 284 -28.62 4.77 3.83
N THR A 285 -28.89 5.96 4.38
CA THR A 285 -28.28 7.23 3.95
C THR A 285 -27.13 7.67 4.86
N ASN A 286 -27.21 7.43 6.17
CA ASN A 286 -26.10 7.73 7.08
C ASN A 286 -24.92 6.80 6.77
N MET A 287 -23.71 7.34 6.61
CA MET A 287 -22.54 6.60 6.12
C MET A 287 -21.72 5.92 7.23
N GLU A 288 -22.08 6.08 8.51
CA GLU A 288 -21.38 5.43 9.62
C GLU A 288 -21.47 3.89 9.55
N PRO A 289 -20.41 3.15 9.91
CA PRO A 289 -20.40 1.68 9.84
C PRO A 289 -21.58 1.02 10.54
N LYS A 290 -21.96 1.54 11.73
CA LYS A 290 -23.10 1.04 12.53
C LYS A 290 -24.44 1.06 11.78
N ASP A 291 -24.57 1.93 10.78
CA ASP A 291 -25.79 2.13 9.99
C ASP A 291 -25.75 1.40 8.65
N ASP A 292 -24.67 0.67 8.35
CA ASP A 292 -24.57 -0.11 7.11
C ASP A 292 -25.65 -1.20 7.03
N GLU A 293 -26.40 -1.16 5.94
CA GLU A 293 -27.34 -2.20 5.52
C GLU A 293 -27.41 -2.24 3.98
N TYR A 294 -27.41 -3.45 3.45
CA TYR A 294 -27.38 -3.76 2.03
C TYR A 294 -28.41 -4.81 1.66
N ARG A 295 -29.01 -4.64 0.49
CA ARG A 295 -29.74 -5.68 -0.24
C ARG A 295 -28.83 -6.28 -1.29
N VAL A 296 -28.56 -7.57 -1.18
CA VAL A 296 -27.75 -8.36 -2.11
C VAL A 296 -28.69 -9.17 -2.99
N HIS A 297 -28.75 -8.81 -4.26
CA HIS A 297 -29.63 -9.46 -5.24
C HIS A 297 -28.90 -10.65 -5.85
N LEU A 298 -29.50 -11.83 -5.73
CA LEU A 298 -28.96 -13.07 -6.27
C LEU A 298 -29.59 -13.39 -7.62
N ASP A 299 -28.85 -14.08 -8.48
CA ASP A 299 -29.42 -14.70 -9.69
C ASP A 299 -30.31 -15.92 -9.35
N GLY A 300 -30.84 -16.59 -10.38
CA GLY A 300 -31.62 -17.82 -10.20
C GLY A 300 -33.06 -17.62 -9.70
N GLY A 301 -33.61 -16.42 -9.86
CA GLY A 301 -35.04 -16.14 -9.64
C GLY A 301 -35.47 -16.01 -8.18
N SER A 302 -34.55 -15.80 -7.23
CA SER A 302 -34.90 -15.47 -5.85
C SER A 302 -35.64 -14.12 -5.81
N PRO A 303 -36.92 -14.06 -5.42
CA PRO A 303 -37.69 -12.83 -5.44
C PRO A 303 -37.24 -11.84 -4.36
N ASN A 304 -36.54 -12.33 -3.32
CA ASN A 304 -36.13 -11.53 -2.18
C ASN A 304 -34.59 -11.42 -2.11
N PRO A 305 -34.04 -10.20 -2.03
CA PRO A 305 -32.61 -10.00 -1.81
C PRO A 305 -32.20 -10.43 -0.39
N LEU A 306 -30.94 -10.85 -0.22
CA LEU A 306 -30.38 -11.05 1.12
C LEU A 306 -30.15 -9.68 1.76
N VAL A 307 -30.67 -9.47 2.97
CA VAL A 307 -30.38 -8.27 3.76
C VAL A 307 -29.17 -8.55 4.64
N THR A 308 -28.14 -7.72 4.54
CA THR A 308 -26.89 -7.86 5.28
C THR A 308 -26.38 -6.51 5.77
N ASN A 309 -25.58 -6.50 6.82
CA ASN A 309 -24.92 -5.28 7.30
C ASN A 309 -23.58 -5.05 6.61
N GLY A 310 -22.93 -6.10 6.12
CA GLY A 310 -21.65 -5.97 5.42
C GLY A 310 -21.31 -7.23 4.63
N MET A 311 -20.30 -7.12 3.78
CA MET A 311 -19.85 -8.21 2.94
C MET A 311 -18.33 -8.33 2.96
N LEU A 312 -17.84 -9.53 3.27
CA LEU A 312 -16.45 -9.90 3.07
C LEU A 312 -16.28 -10.50 1.68
N ILE A 313 -15.39 -9.91 0.87
CA ILE A 313 -15.10 -10.38 -0.48
C ILE A 313 -13.61 -10.64 -0.65
N SER A 314 -13.25 -11.63 -1.46
CA SER A 314 -11.88 -11.78 -1.94
C SER A 314 -11.82 -11.40 -3.40
N VAL A 315 -11.00 -10.41 -3.72
CA VAL A 315 -10.85 -9.86 -5.07
C VAL A 315 -9.41 -10.02 -5.54
N PRO A 316 -9.19 -10.30 -6.84
CA PRO A 316 -7.85 -10.24 -7.39
C PRO A 316 -7.27 -8.83 -7.21
N THR A 317 -5.96 -8.74 -7.09
CA THR A 317 -5.24 -7.47 -7.08
C THR A 317 -4.44 -7.28 -8.37
N ALA A 318 -3.98 -6.05 -8.61
CA ALA A 318 -3.04 -5.68 -9.66
C ALA A 318 -2.12 -4.57 -9.17
N GLN A 319 -0.90 -4.47 -9.72
CA GLN A 319 -0.01 -3.34 -9.44
C GLN A 319 -0.68 -2.01 -9.85
N THR A 320 -0.52 -0.98 -9.02
CA THR A 320 -1.08 0.35 -9.30
C THR A 320 -0.34 1.04 -10.46
N SER A 321 0.99 0.86 -10.53
CA SER A 321 1.84 1.47 -11.55
C SER A 321 2.30 0.45 -12.59
N SER A 322 2.69 0.93 -13.77
CA SER A 322 3.36 0.15 -14.83
C SER A 322 4.89 0.10 -14.68
N LEU A 323 5.45 0.77 -13.66
CA LEU A 323 6.90 0.92 -13.47
C LEU A 323 7.62 -0.42 -13.38
N HIS A 324 7.01 -1.42 -12.75
CA HIS A 324 7.56 -2.78 -12.69
C HIS A 324 7.78 -3.39 -14.08
N LYS A 325 6.90 -3.12 -15.06
CA LYS A 325 7.05 -3.57 -16.45
C LYS A 325 8.13 -2.78 -17.17
N GLN A 326 8.14 -1.47 -17.01
CA GLN A 326 9.14 -0.58 -17.62
C GLN A 326 10.56 -0.98 -17.20
N LEU A 327 10.75 -1.20 -15.90
CA LEU A 327 12.03 -1.57 -15.30
C LEU A 327 12.35 -3.06 -15.44
N ARG A 328 11.43 -3.87 -15.99
CA ARG A 328 11.54 -5.33 -16.14
C ARG A 328 11.91 -6.02 -14.83
N LEU A 329 11.26 -5.60 -13.75
CA LEU A 329 11.51 -6.18 -12.42
C LEU A 329 11.09 -7.66 -12.40
N GLU A 330 11.83 -8.48 -11.67
CA GLU A 330 11.40 -9.85 -11.38
C GLU A 330 10.07 -9.83 -10.62
N MET A 331 9.15 -10.71 -11.02
CA MET A 331 7.82 -10.82 -10.43
C MET A 331 7.65 -12.20 -9.78
N ASP A 332 6.90 -12.23 -8.69
CA ASP A 332 6.38 -13.45 -8.06
C ASP A 332 4.85 -13.39 -8.08
N GLY A 333 4.25 -14.13 -9.01
CA GLY A 333 2.84 -13.97 -9.35
C GLY A 333 2.52 -12.56 -9.84
N LYS A 334 1.82 -11.79 -9.01
CA LYS A 334 1.40 -10.39 -9.31
C LYS A 334 2.18 -9.34 -8.54
N SER A 335 3.08 -9.77 -7.67
CA SER A 335 3.85 -8.94 -6.77
C SER A 335 5.28 -8.82 -7.27
N VAL A 336 5.92 -7.67 -7.04
CA VAL A 336 7.34 -7.53 -7.36
C VAL A 336 8.17 -8.37 -6.40
N LYS A 337 9.04 -9.21 -6.94
CA LYS A 337 9.93 -10.04 -6.15
C LYS A 337 11.04 -9.19 -5.54
N VAL A 338 11.21 -9.28 -4.23
CA VAL A 338 12.26 -8.55 -3.50
C VAL A 338 13.12 -9.49 -2.66
N LYS A 339 14.35 -9.06 -2.40
CA LYS A 339 15.23 -9.67 -1.40
C LYS A 339 14.72 -9.36 0.01
N THR A 340 15.30 -9.99 1.03
CA THR A 340 15.03 -9.66 2.43
C THR A 340 15.32 -8.18 2.75
N SER A 341 16.28 -7.55 2.08
CA SER A 341 16.59 -6.11 2.16
C SER A 341 15.53 -5.19 1.54
N MET A 342 14.46 -5.76 0.95
CA MET A 342 13.45 -5.09 0.12
C MET A 342 13.96 -4.61 -1.25
N GLU A 343 15.21 -4.91 -1.61
CA GLU A 343 15.78 -4.58 -2.92
C GLU A 343 15.20 -5.48 -4.01
N SER A 344 14.93 -4.89 -5.18
CA SER A 344 14.43 -5.58 -6.37
C SER A 344 15.55 -6.28 -7.15
N SER A 345 15.23 -6.78 -8.35
CA SER A 345 16.22 -7.27 -9.32
C SER A 345 17.08 -6.15 -9.94
N VAL A 346 16.72 -4.88 -9.76
CA VAL A 346 17.51 -3.71 -10.17
C VAL A 346 18.21 -3.14 -8.93
N GLY A 347 19.55 -3.15 -8.95
CA GLY A 347 20.37 -2.69 -7.82
C GLY A 347 20.08 -1.23 -7.44
N GLY A 348 19.93 -0.96 -6.16
CA GLY A 348 19.57 0.37 -5.63
C GLY A 348 18.09 0.76 -5.79
N LEU A 349 17.25 -0.12 -6.34
CA LEU A 349 15.79 0.05 -6.40
C LEU A 349 15.11 -0.91 -5.43
N TYR A 350 14.35 -0.36 -4.49
CA TYR A 350 13.62 -1.10 -3.46
C TYR A 350 12.12 -1.06 -3.73
N VAL A 351 11.38 -2.11 -3.32
CA VAL A 351 9.91 -2.15 -3.43
C VAL A 351 9.30 -2.55 -2.09
N VAL A 352 8.34 -1.76 -1.63
CA VAL A 352 7.82 -1.84 -0.24
C VAL A 352 6.29 -1.82 -0.19
N GLY A 353 5.76 -2.27 0.93
CA GLY A 353 4.32 -2.42 1.16
C GLY A 353 3.67 -3.32 0.13
N ASP A 354 2.40 -3.05 -0.16
CA ASP A 354 1.55 -3.95 -0.94
C ASP A 354 2.08 -4.32 -2.35
N ALA A 355 3.01 -3.54 -2.91
CA ALA A 355 3.57 -3.77 -4.23
C ALA A 355 4.52 -4.99 -4.30
N ASN A 356 5.12 -5.39 -3.17
CA ASN A 356 6.12 -6.46 -3.12
C ASN A 356 5.47 -7.84 -2.83
N ASN A 357 6.29 -8.89 -2.76
CA ASN A 357 5.85 -10.29 -2.63
C ASN A 357 6.07 -10.92 -1.23
N ASP A 358 6.32 -10.14 -0.18
CA ASP A 358 6.56 -10.69 1.17
C ASP A 358 5.29 -11.16 1.90
N GLY A 359 4.13 -11.10 1.21
CA GLY A 359 2.91 -11.78 1.59
C GLY A 359 2.03 -11.04 2.61
N SER A 360 2.34 -9.78 2.93
CA SER A 360 1.61 -9.00 3.94
C SER A 360 1.07 -7.69 3.39
N THR A 361 -0.26 -7.53 3.36
CA THR A 361 -0.91 -6.29 2.90
C THR A 361 -1.64 -5.60 4.05
N ASN A 362 -0.95 -4.72 4.77
CA ASN A 362 -1.54 -3.86 5.79
C ASN A 362 -0.63 -2.64 6.06
N ALA A 363 -1.17 -1.64 6.76
CA ALA A 363 -0.45 -0.39 6.99
C ALA A 363 0.86 -0.58 7.79
N TYR A 364 0.87 -1.45 8.82
CA TYR A 364 2.10 -1.74 9.57
C TYR A 364 3.17 -2.37 8.72
N HIS A 365 2.78 -3.36 7.93
CA HIS A 365 3.69 -4.05 7.06
C HIS A 365 4.28 -3.09 6.01
N ALA A 366 3.45 -2.21 5.44
CA ALA A 366 3.93 -1.15 4.56
C ALA A 366 4.95 -0.24 5.24
N MET A 367 4.72 0.15 6.49
CA MET A 367 5.68 0.96 7.26
C MET A 367 6.96 0.19 7.63
N TRP A 368 6.85 -1.08 8.00
CA TRP A 368 7.98 -1.94 8.34
C TRP A 368 8.89 -2.20 7.14
N SER A 369 8.33 -2.63 6.01
CA SER A 369 9.09 -2.88 4.78
C SER A 369 9.75 -1.59 4.28
N ALA A 370 9.06 -0.46 4.38
CA ALA A 370 9.62 0.85 4.08
C ALA A 370 10.77 1.26 5.00
N LYS A 371 10.65 1.04 6.31
CA LYS A 371 11.75 1.26 7.26
C LYS A 371 12.96 0.40 6.90
N ARG A 372 12.73 -0.88 6.57
CA ARG A 372 13.78 -1.81 6.16
C ARG A 372 14.48 -1.35 4.88
N ALA A 373 13.72 -0.96 3.86
CA ALA A 373 14.26 -0.42 2.62
C ALA A 373 15.07 0.86 2.84
N ALA A 374 14.56 1.80 3.64
CA ALA A 374 15.25 3.06 3.94
C ALA A 374 16.60 2.82 4.65
N VAL A 375 16.66 1.88 5.60
CA VAL A 375 17.91 1.49 6.27
C VAL A 375 18.88 0.88 5.27
N ASN A 376 18.45 -0.07 4.45
CA ASN A 376 19.31 -0.72 3.46
C ASN A 376 19.79 0.27 2.39
N ALA A 377 18.93 1.19 1.94
CA ALA A 377 19.29 2.27 1.03
C ALA A 377 20.38 3.15 1.65
N HIS A 378 20.18 3.63 2.89
CA HIS A 378 21.17 4.42 3.61
C HIS A 378 22.51 3.69 3.74
N VAL A 379 22.50 2.46 4.26
CA VAL A 379 23.72 1.67 4.46
C VAL A 379 24.45 1.44 3.14
N SER A 380 23.74 1.06 2.08
CA SER A 380 24.35 0.88 0.76
C SER A 380 25.03 2.14 0.23
N MET A 381 24.48 3.32 0.50
CA MET A 381 25.06 4.60 0.10
C MET A 381 26.26 4.96 0.99
N SER A 382 26.16 4.79 2.32
CA SER A 382 27.27 5.04 3.24
C SER A 382 28.49 4.17 2.91
N LYS A 383 28.26 2.92 2.48
CA LYS A 383 29.31 2.01 1.99
C LYS A 383 29.98 2.55 0.72
N GLN A 384 29.19 3.01 -0.25
CA GLN A 384 29.71 3.58 -1.49
C GLN A 384 30.50 4.87 -1.23
N GLU A 385 29.97 5.76 -0.40
CA GLU A 385 30.63 7.01 -0.01
C GLU A 385 31.97 6.75 0.68
N TYR A 386 32.02 5.78 1.60
CA TYR A 386 33.28 5.36 2.21
C TYR A 386 34.29 4.85 1.17
N LEU A 387 33.88 3.99 0.23
CA LEU A 387 34.77 3.48 -0.81
C LEU A 387 35.27 4.59 -1.77
N GLU A 388 34.45 5.61 -2.02
CA GLU A 388 34.82 6.77 -2.83
C GLU A 388 35.79 7.71 -2.08
N ASP A 389 35.64 7.84 -0.76
CA ASP A 389 36.49 8.67 0.10
C ASP A 389 37.84 8.01 0.44
N VAL A 390 37.93 6.67 0.43
CA VAL A 390 39.20 5.96 0.66
C VAL A 390 40.16 6.27 -0.50
N PRO A 391 41.32 6.92 -0.23
CA PRO A 391 42.27 7.24 -1.28
C PRO A 391 42.78 5.98 -1.98
N LYS A 392 42.88 6.00 -3.32
CA LYS A 392 43.46 4.89 -4.09
C LYS A 392 44.86 4.46 -3.61
N SER A 393 45.61 5.39 -3.02
CA SER A 393 46.91 5.12 -2.40
C SER A 393 46.82 4.25 -1.13
N MET A 394 45.73 4.36 -0.36
CA MET A 394 45.48 3.49 0.80
C MET A 394 45.04 2.09 0.36
N VAL A 395 44.18 1.98 -0.67
CA VAL A 395 43.83 0.68 -1.27
C VAL A 395 45.08 -0.04 -1.81
N ALA A 396 45.96 0.69 -2.50
CA ALA A 396 47.24 0.17 -2.97
C ALA A 396 48.18 -0.23 -1.82
N ALA A 397 48.22 0.54 -0.72
CA ALA A 397 49.03 0.24 0.47
C ALA A 397 48.51 -0.99 1.25
N ALA A 398 47.21 -1.27 1.18
CA ALA A 398 46.59 -2.50 1.68
C ALA A 398 46.80 -3.72 0.77
N GLY A 399 47.69 -3.64 -0.22
CA GLY A 399 48.00 -4.73 -1.14
C GLY A 399 47.11 -4.79 -2.38
N GLY A 400 46.28 -3.77 -2.61
CA GLY A 400 45.35 -3.71 -3.75
C GLY A 400 44.11 -4.59 -3.56
N ASP A 401 43.90 -5.12 -2.37
CA ASP A 401 42.79 -6.02 -2.07
C ASP A 401 41.51 -5.22 -1.75
N GLU A 402 40.73 -4.90 -2.78
CA GLU A 402 39.41 -4.28 -2.62
C GLU A 402 38.45 -5.15 -1.78
N ASP A 403 38.70 -6.46 -1.66
CA ASP A 403 37.88 -7.36 -0.85
C ASP A 403 38.06 -7.10 0.66
N PHE A 404 39.23 -6.61 1.09
CA PHE A 404 39.48 -6.22 2.49
C PHE A 404 38.53 -5.10 2.96
N TYR A 405 38.39 -4.05 2.16
CA TYR A 405 37.48 -2.94 2.45
C TYR A 405 36.02 -3.37 2.27
N ARG A 406 35.73 -4.27 1.32
CA ARG A 406 34.39 -4.85 1.14
C ARG A 406 33.93 -5.64 2.37
N LEU A 407 34.83 -6.41 3.00
CA LEU A 407 34.53 -7.17 4.23
C LEU A 407 34.24 -6.27 5.44
N GLN A 408 34.99 -5.18 5.63
CA GLN A 408 34.68 -4.18 6.67
C GLN A 408 33.34 -3.49 6.43
N ILE A 409 32.97 -3.33 5.16
CA ILE A 409 31.70 -2.79 4.71
C ILE A 409 30.56 -3.79 4.94
N GLU A 410 30.74 -5.07 4.68
CA GLU A 410 29.74 -6.11 4.98
C GLU A 410 29.37 -6.13 6.48
N ASP A 411 30.30 -5.78 7.36
CA ASP A 411 30.07 -5.64 8.80
C ASP A 411 29.10 -4.47 9.17
N LEU A 412 28.93 -3.45 8.33
CA LEU A 412 27.92 -2.41 8.58
C LEU A 412 26.48 -2.95 8.52
N GLU A 413 26.24 -4.05 7.81
CA GLU A 413 24.92 -4.69 7.77
C GLU A 413 24.68 -5.60 8.98
N SER A 414 25.72 -6.26 9.51
CA SER A 414 25.65 -7.08 10.72
C SER A 414 25.51 -6.23 11.99
N GLN A 415 26.02 -5.00 11.98
CA GLN A 415 25.94 -4.07 13.10
C GLN A 415 24.55 -3.48 13.33
N ILE A 416 23.56 -3.69 12.45
CA ILE A 416 22.20 -3.20 12.71
C ILE A 416 21.43 -4.21 13.57
N GLY A 417 21.53 -4.09 14.89
CA GLY A 417 20.67 -4.77 15.86
C GLY A 417 21.36 -5.75 16.81
N ASP A 418 22.56 -6.23 16.49
CA ASP A 418 23.38 -7.10 17.34
C ASP A 418 24.63 -6.40 17.91
N ASP A 419 24.91 -5.18 17.47
CA ASP A 419 26.09 -4.38 17.80
C ASP A 419 26.21 -4.03 19.29
N VAL A 420 25.11 -3.60 19.91
CA VAL A 420 25.10 -3.30 21.36
C VAL A 420 25.34 -4.56 22.16
N GLU A 421 24.81 -5.71 21.75
CA GLU A 421 24.99 -6.99 22.44
C GLU A 421 26.42 -7.53 22.25
N GLN A 422 26.98 -7.46 21.04
CA GLN A 422 28.35 -7.87 20.78
C GLN A 422 29.37 -6.95 21.44
N THR A 423 29.13 -5.64 21.45
CA THR A 423 29.96 -4.65 22.16
C THR A 423 29.85 -4.84 23.67
N TYR A 424 28.66 -5.10 24.21
CA TYR A 424 28.46 -5.43 25.62
C TYR A 424 29.23 -6.70 26.02
N LYS A 425 29.13 -7.77 25.21
CA LYS A 425 29.92 -9.01 25.41
C LYS A 425 31.43 -8.76 25.33
N ALA A 426 31.89 -7.92 24.41
CA ALA A 426 33.31 -7.59 24.25
C ALA A 426 33.86 -6.72 25.40
N LEU A 427 33.02 -5.91 26.05
CA LEU A 427 33.36 -5.12 27.24
C LEU A 427 33.30 -5.94 28.55
N GLY A 428 33.08 -7.26 28.46
CA GLY A 428 33.06 -8.18 29.61
C GLY A 428 31.76 -8.19 30.40
N GLY A 429 30.65 -7.79 29.77
CA GLY A 429 29.31 -7.81 30.36
C GLY A 429 28.66 -9.17 30.48
#